data_AF-A0A7S3HAG3-F1
#
_entry.id   AF-A0A7S3HAG3-F1
#
_cell.length_a   1.000
_cell.length_b   1.000
_cell.length_c   1.000
_cell.angle_alpha   90.00
_cell.angle_beta   90.00
_cell.angle_gamma   90.00
#
_symmetry.space_group_name_H-M   'P 1'
#
loop_
_entity.id
_entity.type
_entity.pdbx_description
1 polymer ?
#
loop_
_entity_poly.entity_id
_entity_poly.type
_entity_poly.pdbx_seq_one_letter_code
_entity_poly.pdbx_strand_id
1 'polypeptide(L)'
;VKSGMPRPRNLAAAVAQAFTVMDVVTIPMGLQMGTDSTPGDEGDYTMWGAVYDHLSPAVYWRTAENYQPQRLSLADLDLREGAPRRYLQLNSTALTWFADASPALLP
;
A
#
# COMPACT_ATOMS: atom_id res chain seq x y z
N VAL A 1 -15.54 -12.29 -12.75
CA VAL A 1 -15.34 -11.24 -11.73
C VAL A 1 -15.06 -9.88 -12.37
N LYS A 2 -14.00 -9.72 -13.17
CA LYS A 2 -13.59 -8.43 -13.78
C LYS A 2 -14.64 -7.74 -14.66
N SER A 3 -15.45 -8.48 -15.43
CA SER A 3 -16.47 -7.92 -16.35
C SER A 3 -17.73 -7.38 -15.69
N GLY A 4 -18.00 -7.75 -14.42
CA GLY A 4 -19.17 -7.30 -13.67
C GLY A 4 -18.90 -6.15 -12.71
N MET A 5 -17.63 -5.70 -12.60
CA MET A 5 -17.26 -4.63 -11.69
C MET A 5 -17.57 -3.26 -12.31
N PRO A 6 -18.20 -2.34 -11.56
CA PRO A 6 -18.46 -1.00 -12.05
C PRO A 6 -17.14 -0.32 -12.40
N ARG A 7 -17.12 0.41 -13.53
CA ARG A 7 -15.94 1.16 -13.94
C ARG A 7 -15.75 2.36 -13.01
N PRO A 8 -14.57 2.55 -12.41
CA PRO A 8 -14.32 3.67 -11.51
C PRO A 8 -14.37 4.99 -12.27
N ARG A 9 -14.95 6.02 -11.64
CA ARG A 9 -15.17 7.34 -12.25
C ARG A 9 -13.93 8.25 -12.20
N ASN A 10 -13.00 7.97 -11.29
CA ASN A 10 -11.78 8.73 -11.08
C ASN A 10 -10.69 7.82 -10.47
N LEU A 11 -9.47 8.36 -10.36
CA LEU A 11 -8.30 7.65 -9.84
C LEU A 11 -8.51 7.15 -8.41
N ALA A 12 -9.04 8.00 -7.53
CA ALA A 12 -9.28 7.64 -6.13
C ALA A 12 -10.25 6.45 -6.01
N ALA A 13 -11.32 6.43 -6.80
CA ALA A 13 -12.25 5.31 -6.88
C ALA A 13 -11.61 4.05 -7.47
N ALA A 14 -10.71 4.20 -8.45
CA ALA A 14 -10.00 3.07 -9.05
C ALA A 14 -9.04 2.41 -8.05
N VAL A 15 -8.28 3.22 -7.31
CA VAL A 15 -7.39 2.75 -6.24
C VAL A 15 -8.19 2.12 -5.10
N ALA A 16 -9.27 2.75 -4.65
CA ALA A 16 -10.16 2.19 -3.63
C ALA A 16 -10.70 0.81 -4.05
N GLN A 17 -11.18 0.69 -5.30
CA GLN A 17 -11.66 -0.58 -5.84
C GLN A 17 -10.56 -1.64 -5.96
N ALA A 18 -9.32 -1.24 -6.28
CA ALA A 18 -8.18 -2.16 -6.28
C ALA A 18 -7.88 -2.69 -4.88
N PHE A 19 -7.87 -1.82 -3.86
CA PHE A 19 -7.73 -2.24 -2.46
C PHE A 19 -8.88 -3.15 -2.00
N THR A 20 -10.12 -2.89 -2.42
CA THR A 20 -11.26 -3.81 -2.17
C THR A 20 -11.05 -5.19 -2.77
N VAL A 21 -10.45 -5.29 -3.96
CA VAL A 21 -10.10 -6.60 -4.53
C VAL A 21 -8.99 -7.27 -3.72
N MET A 22 -7.99 -6.50 -3.28
CA MET A 22 -6.92 -7.03 -2.42
C MET A 22 -7.43 -7.49 -1.06
N ASP A 23 -8.47 -6.85 -0.50
CA ASP A 23 -9.09 -7.29 0.77
C ASP A 23 -9.59 -8.74 0.71
N VAL A 24 -10.03 -9.23 -0.45
CA VAL A 24 -10.52 -10.61 -0.63
C VAL A 24 -9.41 -11.65 -0.43
N VAL A 25 -8.16 -11.27 -0.68
CA VAL A 25 -6.99 -12.14 -0.58
C VAL A 25 -6.04 -11.71 0.55
N THR A 26 -6.42 -10.69 1.33
CA THR A 26 -5.64 -10.22 2.48
C THR A 26 -5.86 -11.19 3.63
N ILE A 27 -4.76 -11.67 4.20
CA ILE A 27 -4.76 -12.51 5.39
C ILE A 27 -4.73 -11.56 6.60
N PRO A 28 -5.78 -11.50 7.43
CA PRO A 28 -5.84 -10.58 8.56
C PRO A 28 -4.82 -10.96 9.64
N MET A 29 -4.31 -9.96 10.36
CA MET A 29 -3.43 -10.19 11.51
C MET A 29 -4.18 -10.96 12.60
N GLY A 30 -3.59 -12.05 13.08
CA GLY A 30 -4.15 -12.93 14.08
C GLY A 30 -3.51 -14.32 14.03
N LEU A 31 -3.96 -15.22 14.90
CA LEU A 31 -3.40 -16.57 15.08
C LEU A 31 -3.79 -17.54 13.94
N GLN A 32 -3.60 -17.13 12.69
CA GLN A 32 -3.80 -18.01 11.54
C GLN A 32 -2.58 -18.94 11.43
N MET A 33 -2.77 -20.25 11.60
CA MET A 33 -1.69 -21.21 11.35
C MET A 33 -1.21 -21.03 9.91
N GLY A 34 0.01 -20.54 9.77
CA GLY A 34 0.65 -20.34 8.48
C GLY A 34 1.07 -21.65 7.86
N THR A 35 1.47 -21.58 6.59
CA THR A 35 1.83 -22.78 5.82
C THR A 35 3.16 -23.37 6.29
N ASP A 36 3.99 -22.55 6.94
CA ASP A 36 5.32 -22.91 7.49
C ASP A 36 5.50 -22.47 8.97
N SER A 37 4.42 -22.17 9.70
CA SER A 37 4.55 -21.67 11.09
C SER A 37 4.99 -22.76 12.06
N THR A 38 6.03 -22.47 12.86
CA THR A 38 6.43 -23.31 14.00
C THR A 38 5.45 -23.15 15.17
N PRO A 39 5.28 -24.15 16.06
CA PRO A 39 4.47 -23.98 17.26
C PRO A 39 4.98 -22.81 18.12
N GLY A 40 4.19 -21.74 18.21
CA GLY A 40 4.54 -20.52 18.96
C GLY A 40 4.59 -19.24 18.12
N ASP A 41 4.53 -19.33 16.78
CA ASP A 41 4.47 -18.16 15.91
C ASP A 41 3.07 -17.49 15.92
N GLU A 42 3.04 -16.16 15.80
CA GLU A 42 1.81 -15.35 15.82
C GLU A 42 0.90 -15.55 14.59
N GLY A 43 1.25 -16.47 13.70
CA GLY A 43 0.53 -16.79 12.47
C GLY A 43 0.96 -15.96 11.27
N ASP A 44 0.82 -16.51 10.06
CA ASP A 44 1.13 -15.78 8.83
C ASP A 44 0.01 -14.77 8.54
N TYR A 45 0.37 -13.52 8.25
CA TYR A 45 -0.58 -12.48 7.85
C TYR A 45 0.00 -11.54 6.79
N THR A 46 -0.88 -10.82 6.09
CA THR A 46 -0.47 -9.84 5.08
C THR A 46 0.06 -8.58 5.76
N MET A 47 1.38 -8.40 5.75
CA MET A 47 2.04 -7.24 6.39
C MET A 47 1.75 -5.90 5.69
N TRP A 48 1.65 -5.92 4.36
CA TRP A 48 1.42 -4.73 3.56
C TRP A 48 0.80 -5.09 2.22
N GLY A 49 0.15 -4.12 1.58
CA GLY A 49 -0.38 -4.25 0.22
C GLY A 49 -0.12 -2.97 -0.55
N ALA A 50 0.22 -3.10 -1.83
CA ALA A 50 0.54 -1.96 -2.68
C ALA A 50 -0.18 -2.03 -4.03
N VAL A 51 -0.57 -0.86 -4.55
CA VAL A 51 -1.13 -0.64 -5.88
C VAL A 51 -0.20 0.32 -6.61
N TYR A 52 0.24 -0.05 -7.81
CA TYR A 52 1.03 0.82 -8.67
C TYR A 52 0.18 1.40 -9.78
N ASP A 53 0.18 2.72 -9.93
CA ASP A 53 -0.42 3.42 -11.07
C ASP A 53 0.64 3.66 -12.15
N HIS A 54 0.46 2.98 -13.29
CA HIS A 54 1.34 3.10 -14.45
C HIS A 54 1.05 4.32 -15.34
N LEU A 55 -0.13 4.96 -15.20
CA LEU A 55 -0.51 6.13 -15.99
C LEU A 55 -0.04 7.42 -15.31
N SER A 56 -0.22 7.50 -14.00
CA SER A 56 0.36 8.55 -13.15
C SER A 56 1.35 7.87 -12.21
N PRO A 57 2.67 7.91 -12.49
CA PRO A 57 3.69 7.13 -11.78
C PRO A 57 3.62 7.36 -10.27
N ALA A 58 2.92 6.47 -9.58
CA ALA A 58 2.65 6.59 -8.15
C ALA A 58 2.47 5.21 -7.54
N VAL A 59 2.97 5.08 -6.32
CA VAL A 59 2.76 3.91 -5.46
C VAL A 59 1.73 4.28 -4.41
N TYR A 60 0.72 3.44 -4.24
CA TYR A 60 -0.22 3.49 -3.13
C TYR A 60 0.05 2.29 -2.23
N TRP A 61 0.12 2.46 -0.92
CA TRP A 61 0.29 1.33 0.00
C TRP A 61 -0.55 1.48 1.26
N ARG A 62 -0.77 0.34 1.92
CA ARG A 62 -1.30 0.25 3.28
C ARG A 62 -0.52 -0.84 4.02
N THR A 63 -0.56 -0.81 5.34
CA THR A 63 0.08 -1.82 6.19
C THR A 63 -0.98 -2.58 6.99
N ALA A 64 -0.60 -3.69 7.62
CA ALA A 64 -1.46 -4.43 8.54
C ALA A 64 -1.96 -3.56 9.71
N GLU A 65 -1.17 -2.56 10.11
CA GLU A 65 -1.48 -1.63 11.20
C GLU A 65 -2.22 -0.37 10.73
N ASN A 66 -2.06 0.02 9.46
CA ASN A 66 -2.70 1.18 8.87
C ASN A 66 -3.37 0.82 7.53
N TYR A 67 -4.69 0.62 7.57
CA TYR A 67 -5.51 0.30 6.40
C TYR A 67 -5.83 1.51 5.52
N GLN A 68 -5.48 2.74 5.92
CA GLN A 68 -5.65 3.92 5.08
C GLN A 68 -4.55 3.94 4.02
N PRO A 69 -4.89 3.84 2.72
CA PRO A 69 -3.88 3.91 1.67
C PRO A 69 -3.18 5.27 1.66
N GLN A 70 -1.86 5.24 1.68
CA GLN A 70 -0.97 6.39 1.50
C GLN A 70 -0.47 6.40 0.06
N ARG A 71 -0.04 7.56 -0.44
CA ARG A 71 0.45 7.74 -1.82
C ARG A 71 1.87 8.29 -1.81
N LEU A 72 2.69 7.81 -2.74
CA LEU A 72 3.99 8.38 -3.08
C LEU A 72 4.01 8.59 -4.58
N SER A 73 4.08 9.85 -4.98
CA SER A 73 4.23 10.25 -6.37
C SER A 73 5.69 10.09 -6.78
N LEU A 74 5.97 9.26 -7.78
CA LEU A 74 7.34 9.09 -8.28
C LEU A 74 7.80 10.28 -9.11
N ALA A 75 6.85 11.05 -9.66
CA ALA A 75 7.15 12.28 -10.40
C ALA A 75 7.76 13.38 -9.51
N ASP A 76 7.52 13.32 -8.20
CA ASP A 76 7.99 14.32 -7.22
C ASP A 76 9.35 13.94 -6.61
N LEU A 77 9.94 12.81 -7.04
CA LEU A 77 11.22 12.31 -6.53
C LEU A 77 12.38 12.68 -7.48
N ASP A 78 13.51 13.07 -6.90
CA ASP A 78 14.76 13.20 -7.64
C ASP A 78 15.38 11.81 -7.86
N LEU A 79 15.12 11.23 -9.03
CA LEU A 79 15.60 9.89 -9.41
C LEU A 79 16.85 9.94 -10.31
N ARG A 80 17.54 11.10 -10.38
CA ARG A 80 18.76 11.24 -11.19
C ARG A 80 19.91 10.45 -10.57
N GLU A 81 20.88 10.08 -11.41
CA GLU A 81 22.12 9.48 -10.93
C GLU A 81 22.84 10.41 -9.95
N GLY A 82 23.26 9.88 -8.80
CA GLY A 82 23.89 10.65 -7.73
C GLY A 82 22.93 11.41 -6.81
N ALA A 83 21.61 11.34 -7.03
CA ALA A 83 20.64 11.91 -6.10
C ALA A 83 20.75 11.25 -4.71
N PRO A 84 20.58 12.01 -3.61
CA PRO A 84 20.59 11.45 -2.27
C PRO A 84 19.50 10.39 -2.10
N ARG A 85 19.85 9.28 -1.44
CA ARG A 85 18.84 8.29 -1.01
C ARG A 85 17.90 8.96 -0.02
N ARG A 86 16.63 8.56 -0.07
CA ARG A 86 15.61 8.99 0.88
C ARG A 86 14.81 7.78 1.34
N TYR A 87 14.30 7.86 2.55
CA TYR A 87 13.56 6.77 3.19
C TYR A 87 12.17 7.24 3.58
N LEU A 88 11.23 6.30 3.54
CA LEU A 88 9.87 6.53 3.98
C LEU A 88 9.49 5.53 5.06
N GLN A 89 8.97 6.01 6.18
CA GLN A 89 8.42 5.15 7.21
C GLN A 89 7.03 4.69 6.80
N LEU A 90 6.88 3.39 6.50
CA LEU A 90 5.64 2.82 5.97
C LEU A 90 4.49 2.77 6.98
N ASN A 91 4.80 2.71 8.28
CA ASN A 91 3.81 2.55 9.35
C ASN A 91 3.37 3.89 9.97
N SER A 92 3.60 5.00 9.28
CA SER A 92 3.14 6.30 9.78
C SER A 92 1.61 6.31 9.85
N THR A 93 1.06 6.56 11.04
CA THR A 93 -0.38 6.77 11.25
C THR A 93 -0.77 8.25 11.12
N ALA A 94 0.20 9.13 10.88
CA ALA A 94 -0.02 10.57 10.77
C ALA A 94 -0.62 10.99 9.42
N LEU A 95 -0.56 10.12 8.42
CA LEU A 95 -1.06 10.40 7.07
C LEU A 95 -2.50 9.87 6.92
N THR A 96 -3.38 10.74 6.45
CA THR A 96 -4.78 10.43 6.18
C THR A 96 -4.95 9.66 4.87
N TRP A 97 -6.15 9.12 4.64
CA TRP A 97 -6.51 8.45 3.39
C TRP A 97 -6.11 9.28 2.16
N PHE A 98 -5.36 8.65 1.25
CA PHE A 98 -4.91 9.22 -0.01
C PHE A 98 -3.92 10.39 0.12
N ALA A 99 -3.35 10.60 1.31
CA ALA A 99 -2.35 11.64 1.52
C ALA A 99 -1.06 11.34 0.74
N ASP A 100 -0.47 12.40 0.21
CA ASP A 100 0.87 12.36 -0.36
C ASP A 100 1.91 12.31 0.76
N ALA A 101 2.70 11.24 0.78
CA ALA A 101 3.73 10.99 1.77
C ALA A 101 5.09 11.58 1.39
N SER A 102 5.22 12.21 0.22
CA SER A 102 6.47 12.85 -0.22
C SER A 102 7.05 13.83 0.83
N PRO A 103 6.24 14.62 1.57
CA PRO A 103 6.75 15.48 2.65
C PRO A 103 7.35 14.73 3.85
N ALA A 104 7.04 13.44 4.02
CA ALA A 104 7.53 12.60 5.10
C ALA A 104 8.84 11.85 4.76
N LEU A 105 9.43 12.13 3.58
CA LEU A 105 10.69 11.54 3.18
C LEU A 105 11.84 12.03 4.06
N LEU A 106 12.54 11.09 4.66
CA LEU A 106 13.74 11.30 5.47
C LEU A 106 15.00 11.18 4.59
N PRO A 107 16.09 11.91 4.92
CA PRO A 107 17.39 11.72 4.29
C PRO A 107 18.03 10.37 4.60
#